data_AF-A0A160UIZ6-F1
#
_entry.id   AF-A0A160UIZ6-F1
#
_cell.length_a   1.000
_cell.length_b   1.000
_cell.length_c   1.000
_cell.angle_alpha   90.00
_cell.angle_beta   90.00
_cell.angle_gamma   90.00
#
_symmetry.space_group_name_H-M   'P 1'
#
loop_
_entity.id
_entity.type
_entity.pdbx_description
1 polymer ?
#
loop_
_entity_poly.entity_id
_entity_poly.type
_entity_poly.pdbx_seq_one_letter_code
_entity_poly.pdbx_strand_id
1 'polypeptide(L)'
;MQVHLANEAVKVFTRRGHDWTKRFKKVSDDAWHVKASSAIIDGEIVVPATDGTTDFSVLQNELKGKSTKIVLVAFDLLYLNGRDIRKLPLFQRKAELKKIIAGTDVQFSASFEIDGNEMFAHACKIGLEGVISKVRDSVYPVGRSNNWVKKTCAQRETLTIAGFALDEGKWDGMYLGRRKGDDLIYAGKVDHGFDKTSAAELRWRLEPLVRKTQPYAKMIAHKGGRTEAAC
;
A
#
# COMPACT_ATOMS: atom_id res chain seq x y z
N MET A 1 2.85 -8.15 0.84
CA MET A 1 2.02 -9.29 0.40
C MET A 1 2.97 -10.45 0.19
N GLN A 2 2.61 -11.65 0.61
CA GLN A 2 3.49 -12.81 0.44
C GLN A 2 3.00 -13.71 -0.68
N VAL A 3 3.91 -14.11 -1.57
CA VAL A 3 3.66 -15.13 -2.58
C VAL A 3 4.36 -16.41 -2.16
N HIS A 4 3.57 -17.48 -2.05
CA HIS A 4 4.02 -18.79 -1.60
C HIS A 4 3.96 -19.76 -2.79
N LEU A 5 5.09 -20.38 -3.08
CA LEU A 5 5.24 -21.43 -4.07
C LEU A 5 5.52 -22.73 -3.33
N ALA A 6 4.63 -23.71 -3.46
CA ALA A 6 4.80 -25.04 -2.90
C ALA A 6 3.85 -26.03 -3.58
N ASN A 7 4.28 -27.28 -3.73
CA ASN A 7 3.44 -28.38 -4.23
C ASN A 7 2.75 -28.06 -5.55
N GLU A 8 3.49 -27.51 -6.52
CA GLU A 8 2.96 -27.11 -7.83
C GLU A 8 1.76 -26.15 -7.73
N ALA A 9 1.77 -25.29 -6.72
CA ALA A 9 0.76 -24.26 -6.53
C ALA A 9 1.40 -22.93 -6.12
N VAL A 10 0.79 -21.85 -6.58
CA VAL A 10 1.13 -20.48 -6.19
C VAL A 10 -0.05 -19.90 -5.41
N LYS A 11 0.23 -19.36 -4.23
CA LYS A 11 -0.76 -18.66 -3.40
C LYS A 11 -0.29 -17.25 -3.06
N VAL A 12 -1.23 -16.32 -2.99
CA VAL A 12 -0.98 -14.92 -2.62
C VAL A 12 -1.70 -14.60 -1.32
N PHE A 13 -0.92 -14.28 -0.28
CA PHE A 13 -1.42 -13.98 1.05
C PHE A 13 -1.27 -12.50 1.41
N THR A 14 -2.32 -11.97 2.04
CA THR A 14 -2.27 -10.65 2.67
C THR A 14 -1.37 -10.63 3.90
N ARG A 15 -1.01 -9.43 4.37
CA ARG A 15 -0.27 -9.26 5.64
C ARG A 15 -0.99 -9.90 6.84
N ARG A 16 -2.32 -10.04 6.80
CA ARG A 16 -3.14 -10.67 7.84
C ARG A 16 -3.37 -12.18 7.60
N GLY A 17 -2.75 -12.77 6.57
CA GLY A 17 -2.85 -14.20 6.28
C GLY A 17 -4.04 -14.63 5.43
N HIS A 18 -4.88 -13.70 4.95
CA HIS A 18 -5.97 -14.06 4.03
C HIS A 18 -5.44 -14.48 2.66
N ASP A 19 -5.94 -15.60 2.13
CA ASP A 19 -5.67 -16.08 0.78
C ASP A 19 -6.45 -15.23 -0.25
N TRP A 20 -5.71 -14.43 -1.01
CA TRP A 20 -6.22 -13.54 -2.06
C TRP A 20 -5.79 -13.99 -3.46
N THR A 21 -5.41 -15.26 -3.63
CA THR A 21 -4.93 -15.81 -4.90
C THR A 21 -5.89 -15.54 -6.06
N LYS A 22 -7.20 -15.78 -5.86
CA LYS A 22 -8.22 -15.50 -6.89
C LYS A 22 -8.31 -14.02 -7.27
N ARG A 23 -8.10 -13.13 -6.30
CA ARG A 23 -8.17 -11.68 -6.49
C ARG A 23 -6.92 -11.13 -7.20
N PHE A 24 -5.78 -11.78 -6.99
CA PHE A 24 -4.50 -11.47 -7.62
C PHE A 24 -4.07 -12.56 -8.62
N LYS A 25 -5.01 -13.02 -9.46
CA LYS A 25 -4.74 -14.14 -10.38
C LYS A 25 -3.55 -13.87 -11.30
N LYS A 26 -3.43 -12.66 -11.86
CA LYS A 26 -2.26 -12.31 -12.68
C LYS A 26 -0.95 -12.53 -11.91
N VAL A 27 -0.88 -12.09 -10.65
CA VAL A 27 0.33 -12.24 -9.82
C VAL A 27 0.65 -13.71 -9.57
N SER A 28 -0.36 -14.55 -9.34
CA SER A 28 -0.12 -15.99 -9.20
C SER A 28 0.34 -16.63 -10.51
N ASP A 29 -0.19 -16.18 -11.66
CA ASP A 29 0.21 -16.66 -12.98
C ASP A 29 1.66 -16.22 -13.30
N ASP A 30 2.00 -14.96 -13.05
CA ASP A 30 3.37 -14.43 -13.23
C ASP A 30 4.38 -15.17 -12.34
N ALA A 31 4.01 -15.40 -11.08
CA ALA A 31 4.86 -16.09 -10.12
C ALA A 31 4.98 -17.60 -10.39
N TRP A 32 4.08 -18.20 -11.18
CA TRP A 32 4.21 -19.59 -11.62
C TRP A 32 5.54 -19.86 -12.34
N HIS A 33 6.08 -18.85 -13.02
CA HIS A 33 7.32 -18.95 -13.78
C HIS A 33 8.59 -18.79 -12.93
N VAL A 34 8.48 -18.57 -11.61
CA VAL A 34 9.62 -18.46 -10.71
C VAL A 34 10.40 -19.78 -10.67
N LYS A 35 11.73 -19.67 -10.80
CA LYS A 35 12.65 -20.81 -10.88
C LYS A 35 12.99 -21.37 -9.49
N ALA A 36 11.99 -21.93 -8.81
CA ALA A 36 12.14 -22.56 -7.50
C ALA A 36 11.14 -23.71 -7.32
N SER A 37 11.53 -24.76 -6.60
CA SER A 37 10.59 -25.84 -6.21
C SER A 37 9.68 -25.41 -5.06
N SER A 38 10.19 -24.54 -4.19
CA SER A 38 9.40 -23.90 -3.14
C SER A 38 10.01 -22.56 -2.75
N ALA A 39 9.17 -21.55 -2.52
CA ALA A 39 9.63 -20.23 -2.13
C ALA A 39 8.56 -19.43 -1.38
N ILE A 40 9.00 -18.51 -0.51
CA ILE A 40 8.14 -17.48 0.07
C ILE A 40 8.77 -16.12 -0.26
N ILE A 41 8.12 -15.39 -1.16
CA ILE A 41 8.54 -14.06 -1.63
C ILE A 41 7.71 -13.01 -0.90
N ASP A 42 8.36 -11.96 -0.40
CA ASP A 42 7.64 -10.77 0.12
C ASP A 42 7.80 -9.61 -0.86
N GLY A 43 6.69 -8.92 -1.09
CA GLY A 43 6.60 -7.87 -2.09
C GLY A 43 5.39 -6.96 -1.91
N GLU A 44 5.34 -5.89 -2.70
CA GLU A 44 4.21 -4.98 -2.77
C GLU A 44 3.41 -5.25 -4.05
N ILE A 45 2.09 -5.15 -3.96
CA ILE A 45 1.21 -5.29 -5.12
C ILE A 45 0.88 -3.90 -5.63
N VAL A 46 1.18 -3.64 -6.89
CA VAL A 46 1.03 -2.29 -7.48
C VAL A 46 0.39 -2.37 -8.87
N VAL A 47 -0.12 -1.23 -9.31
CA VAL A 47 -0.46 -0.98 -10.71
C VAL A 47 0.48 0.13 -11.17
N PRO A 48 1.56 -0.20 -11.89
CA PRO A 48 2.53 0.80 -12.33
C PRO A 48 1.94 1.64 -13.46
N ALA A 49 2.07 2.95 -13.37
CA ALA A 49 1.84 3.87 -14.47
C ALA A 49 3.01 3.81 -15.47
N THR A 50 2.84 4.43 -16.64
CA THR A 50 3.87 4.45 -17.70
C THR A 50 5.17 5.13 -17.28
N ASP A 51 5.11 6.05 -16.31
CA ASP A 51 6.25 6.75 -15.73
C ASP A 51 6.85 6.02 -14.51
N GLY A 52 6.32 4.83 -14.17
CA GLY A 52 6.76 4.02 -13.02
C GLY A 52 6.15 4.43 -11.68
N THR A 53 5.31 5.46 -11.62
CA THR A 53 4.60 5.83 -10.40
C THR A 53 3.49 4.83 -10.08
N THR A 54 3.08 4.76 -8.82
CA THR A 54 2.03 3.83 -8.36
C THR A 54 0.97 4.59 -7.59
N ASP A 55 -0.30 4.40 -7.95
CA ASP A 55 -1.45 5.03 -7.28
C ASP A 55 -2.31 3.95 -6.60
N PHE A 56 -2.47 4.09 -5.28
CA PHE A 56 -3.28 3.18 -4.48
C PHE A 56 -4.77 3.19 -4.89
N SER A 57 -5.31 4.34 -5.30
CA SER A 57 -6.69 4.47 -5.77
C SER A 57 -6.90 3.75 -7.09
N VAL A 58 -5.89 3.75 -7.98
CA VAL A 58 -5.89 2.94 -9.22
C VAL A 58 -5.91 1.46 -8.89
N LEU A 59 -5.05 1.00 -7.96
CA LEU A 59 -5.07 -0.39 -7.48
C LEU A 59 -6.44 -0.78 -6.92
N GLN A 60 -7.06 0.07 -6.09
CA GLN A 60 -8.40 -0.20 -5.55
C GLN A 60 -9.47 -0.35 -6.64
N ASN A 61 -9.38 0.42 -7.71
CA ASN A 61 -10.30 0.32 -8.84
C ASN A 61 -10.06 -0.95 -9.66
N GLU A 62 -8.81 -1.27 -9.98
CA GLU A 62 -8.44 -2.49 -10.70
C GLU A 62 -8.85 -3.76 -9.91
N LEU A 63 -8.80 -3.70 -8.58
CA LEU A 63 -9.25 -4.76 -7.67
C LEU A 63 -10.77 -5.02 -7.67
N LYS A 64 -11.59 -4.16 -8.27
CA LYS A 64 -13.04 -4.39 -8.43
C LYS A 64 -13.35 -5.37 -9.56
N GLY A 65 -12.40 -5.60 -10.46
CA GLY A 65 -12.54 -6.49 -11.62
C GLY A 65 -11.43 -7.56 -11.69
N LYS A 66 -11.27 -8.14 -12.88
CA LYS A 66 -10.13 -9.01 -13.23
C LYS A 66 -9.08 -8.17 -13.95
N SER A 67 -8.15 -7.58 -13.21
CA SER A 67 -7.11 -6.74 -13.79
C SER A 67 -5.96 -7.56 -14.36
N THR A 68 -5.45 -7.14 -15.52
CA THR A 68 -4.21 -7.62 -16.13
C THR A 68 -3.02 -6.68 -15.90
N LYS A 69 -3.19 -5.60 -15.14
CA LYS A 69 -2.14 -4.59 -14.91
C LYS A 69 -1.47 -4.71 -13.54
N ILE A 70 -2.03 -5.54 -12.67
CA ILE A 70 -1.52 -5.73 -11.31
C ILE A 70 -0.25 -6.57 -11.36
N VAL A 71 0.84 -6.07 -10.77
CA VAL A 71 2.12 -6.76 -10.68
C VAL A 71 2.59 -6.87 -9.24
N LEU A 72 3.47 -7.84 -8.99
CA LEU A 72 4.22 -7.95 -7.74
C LEU A 72 5.58 -7.28 -7.91
N VAL A 73 5.88 -6.34 -7.02
CA VAL A 73 7.21 -5.77 -6.82
C VAL A 73 7.84 -6.45 -5.61
N ALA A 74 8.61 -7.51 -5.86
CA ALA A 74 9.28 -8.32 -4.84
C ALA A 74 10.48 -7.59 -4.25
N PHE A 75 10.58 -7.57 -2.92
CA PHE A 75 11.65 -6.87 -2.19
C PHE A 75 12.42 -7.75 -1.20
N ASP A 76 11.96 -8.97 -0.91
CA ASP A 76 12.68 -9.94 -0.05
C ASP A 76 12.28 -11.40 -0.36
N LEU A 77 13.11 -12.34 0.08
CA LEU A 77 12.89 -13.78 -0.03
C LEU A 77 13.08 -14.41 1.36
N LEU A 78 12.06 -15.13 1.83
CA LEU A 78 12.01 -15.65 3.20
C LEU A 78 12.32 -17.15 3.26
N TYR A 79 11.97 -17.88 2.20
CA TYR A 79 12.15 -19.33 2.11
C TYR A 79 12.53 -19.70 0.68
N LEU A 80 13.41 -20.69 0.52
CA LEU A 80 13.83 -21.20 -0.78
C LEU A 80 14.22 -22.68 -0.71
N ASN A 81 13.55 -23.52 -1.51
CA ASN A 81 13.89 -24.92 -1.78
C ASN A 81 14.23 -25.70 -0.49
N GLY A 82 13.30 -25.77 0.45
CA GLY A 82 13.51 -26.50 1.71
C GLY A 82 14.07 -25.67 2.86
N ARG A 83 14.59 -24.46 2.61
CA ARG A 83 15.36 -23.68 3.59
C ARG A 83 14.68 -22.38 3.97
N ASP A 84 14.53 -22.16 5.28
CA ASP A 84 14.21 -20.85 5.84
C ASP A 84 15.47 -19.97 5.81
N ILE A 85 15.44 -18.92 4.99
CA ILE A 85 16.58 -18.04 4.77
C ILE A 85 16.43 -16.69 5.49
N ARG A 86 15.41 -16.51 6.32
CA ARG A 86 15.18 -15.26 7.07
C ARG A 86 16.37 -14.85 7.95
N LYS A 87 17.15 -15.83 8.40
CA LYS A 87 18.36 -15.61 9.20
C LYS A 87 19.59 -15.18 8.38
N LEU A 88 19.54 -15.26 7.05
CA LEU A 88 20.62 -14.75 6.20
C LEU A 88 20.58 -13.22 6.15
N PRO A 89 21.72 -12.55 5.93
CA PRO A 89 21.78 -11.12 5.61
C PRO A 89 20.88 -10.71 4.44
N LEU A 90 20.29 -9.52 4.50
CA LEU A 90 19.39 -8.99 3.46
C LEU A 90 20.00 -9.04 2.05
N PHE A 91 21.28 -8.67 1.89
CA PHE A 91 21.93 -8.69 0.58
C PHE A 91 21.95 -10.11 -0.03
N GLN A 92 22.13 -11.15 0.78
CA GLN A 92 22.11 -12.54 0.31
C GLN A 92 20.69 -12.95 -0.10
N ARG A 93 19.67 -12.61 0.71
CA ARG A 93 18.27 -12.89 0.38
C ARG A 93 17.85 -12.22 -0.92
N LYS A 94 18.24 -10.95 -1.13
CA LYS A 94 17.97 -10.22 -2.38
C LYS A 94 18.72 -10.79 -3.58
N ALA A 95 19.95 -11.29 -3.40
CA ALA A 95 20.70 -11.94 -4.46
C ALA A 95 20.00 -13.23 -4.92
N GLU A 96 19.54 -14.07 -3.99
CA GLU A 96 18.76 -15.27 -4.31
C GLU A 96 17.41 -14.92 -4.96
N LEU A 97 16.70 -13.91 -4.43
CA LEU A 97 15.46 -13.41 -5.04
C LEU A 97 15.66 -13.05 -6.52
N LYS A 98 16.70 -12.27 -6.83
CA LYS A 98 17.00 -11.82 -8.20
C LYS A 98 17.24 -13.00 -9.15
N LYS A 99 17.87 -14.08 -8.67
CA LYS A 99 18.11 -15.29 -9.49
C LYS A 99 16.81 -16.00 -9.84
N ILE A 100 15.93 -16.22 -8.86
CA ILE A 100 14.74 -17.06 -9.06
C ILE A 100 13.64 -16.37 -9.87
N ILE A 101 13.57 -15.03 -9.84
CA ILE A 101 12.60 -14.25 -10.62
C ILE A 101 13.12 -13.84 -12.01
N ALA A 102 14.35 -14.19 -12.36
CA ALA A 102 14.94 -13.79 -13.63
C ALA A 102 14.16 -14.40 -14.81
N GLY A 103 13.58 -13.53 -15.65
CA GLY A 103 12.77 -13.91 -16.81
C GLY A 103 11.29 -14.13 -16.50
N THR A 104 10.81 -13.72 -15.33
CA THR A 104 9.38 -13.69 -14.99
C THR A 104 8.85 -12.26 -15.00
N ASP A 105 7.53 -12.10 -14.93
CA ASP A 105 6.86 -10.80 -14.80
C ASP A 105 6.86 -10.24 -13.36
N VAL A 106 7.46 -10.98 -12.40
CA VAL A 106 7.66 -10.48 -11.04
C VAL A 106 8.77 -9.43 -11.04
N GLN A 107 8.44 -8.21 -10.66
CA GLN A 107 9.37 -7.10 -10.65
C GLN A 107 10.29 -7.16 -9.43
N PHE A 108 11.56 -6.82 -9.61
CA PHE A 108 12.52 -6.71 -8.52
C PHE A 108 12.61 -5.28 -7.99
N SER A 109 12.39 -5.09 -6.69
CA SER A 109 12.68 -3.82 -6.02
C SER A 109 14.20 -3.67 -5.87
N ALA A 110 14.83 -2.86 -6.72
CA ALA A 110 16.26 -2.57 -6.62
C ALA A 110 16.61 -1.82 -5.34
N SER A 111 17.83 -2.04 -4.83
CA SER A 111 18.44 -1.24 -3.76
C SER A 111 19.52 -0.36 -4.35
N PHE A 112 19.70 0.83 -3.78
CA PHE A 112 20.79 1.75 -4.12
C PHE A 112 21.61 1.98 -2.86
N GLU A 113 22.93 1.79 -2.95
CA GLU A 113 23.88 2.09 -1.87
C GLU A 113 24.31 3.56 -1.98
N ILE A 114 23.38 4.47 -1.71
CA ILE A 114 23.58 5.92 -1.75
C ILE A 114 23.15 6.55 -0.42
N ASP A 115 23.49 7.83 -0.21
CA ASP A 115 23.05 8.55 0.98
C ASP A 115 21.52 8.57 1.10
N GLY A 116 21.03 8.28 2.31
CA GLY A 116 19.59 8.13 2.55
C GLY A 116 18.82 9.45 2.42
N ASN A 117 19.43 10.58 2.75
CA ASN A 117 18.78 11.89 2.63
C ASN A 117 18.69 12.30 1.15
N GLU A 118 19.74 12.04 0.37
CA GLU A 118 19.74 12.28 -1.08
C GLU A 118 18.69 11.41 -1.78
N MET A 119 18.66 10.10 -1.50
CA MET A 119 17.63 9.19 -2.04
C MET A 119 16.22 9.65 -1.66
N PHE A 120 16.02 10.07 -0.41
CA PHE A 120 14.74 10.57 0.06
C PHE A 120 14.31 11.85 -0.66
N ALA A 121 15.21 12.83 -0.78
CA ALA A 121 14.94 14.08 -1.50
C ALA A 121 14.57 13.83 -2.96
N HIS A 122 15.29 12.93 -3.64
CA HIS A 122 14.98 12.53 -5.01
C HIS A 122 13.64 11.83 -5.11
N ALA A 123 13.38 10.83 -4.27
CA ALA A 123 12.11 10.10 -4.25
C ALA A 123 10.91 11.06 -4.11
N CYS A 124 11.02 12.06 -3.23
CA CYS A 124 9.98 13.08 -3.07
C CYS A 124 9.84 14.00 -4.27
N LYS A 125 10.96 14.39 -4.90
CA LYS A 125 10.94 15.25 -6.09
C LYS A 125 10.25 14.60 -7.28
N ILE A 126 10.36 13.28 -7.43
CA ILE A 126 9.72 12.52 -8.51
C ILE A 126 8.34 11.96 -8.13
N GLY A 127 7.78 12.39 -6.99
CA GLY A 127 6.40 12.05 -6.60
C GLY A 127 6.20 10.65 -6.03
N LEU A 128 7.26 9.95 -5.59
CA LEU A 128 7.11 8.69 -4.85
C LEU A 128 6.61 8.96 -3.42
N GLU A 129 5.96 7.97 -2.81
CA GLU A 129 5.45 8.06 -1.43
C GLU A 129 6.56 8.31 -0.40
N GLY A 130 7.78 7.83 -0.68
CA GLY A 130 8.92 7.91 0.20
C GLY A 130 9.93 6.80 -0.06
N VAL A 131 10.73 6.50 0.97
CA VAL A 131 11.79 5.49 0.90
C VAL A 131 11.71 4.53 2.08
N ILE A 132 12.17 3.29 1.87
CA ILE A 132 12.39 2.31 2.93
C ILE A 132 13.89 2.02 2.99
N SER A 133 14.53 2.45 4.06
CA SER A 133 15.92 2.13 4.36
C SER A 133 15.98 0.79 5.07
N LYS A 134 16.82 -0.14 4.58
CA LYS A 134 16.99 -1.46 5.16
C LYS A 134 18.47 -1.72 5.46
N VAL A 135 18.78 -2.17 6.67
CA VAL A 135 20.14 -2.54 7.08
C VAL A 135 20.62 -3.74 6.26
N ARG A 136 21.72 -3.57 5.52
CA ARG A 136 22.20 -4.49 4.49
C ARG A 136 22.52 -5.90 4.99
N ASP A 137 23.09 -5.99 6.18
CA ASP A 137 23.53 -7.22 6.85
C ASP A 137 22.49 -7.76 7.85
N SER A 138 21.34 -7.10 7.97
CA SER A 138 20.29 -7.53 8.90
C SER A 138 19.54 -8.78 8.44
N VAL A 139 19.16 -9.58 9.43
CA VAL A 139 18.17 -10.66 9.28
C VAL A 139 16.79 -10.08 8.99
N TYR A 140 15.88 -10.92 8.49
CA TYR A 140 14.50 -10.51 8.27
C TYR A 140 13.83 -10.19 9.62
N PRO A 141 13.30 -8.97 9.83
CA PRO A 141 12.77 -8.57 11.12
C PRO A 141 11.47 -9.30 11.45
N VAL A 142 11.33 -9.70 12.72
CA VAL A 142 10.06 -10.16 13.28
C VAL A 142 9.48 -9.01 14.11
N GLY A 143 8.28 -8.53 13.74
CA GLY A 143 7.64 -7.42 14.43
C GLY A 143 8.31 -6.07 14.18
N ARG A 144 8.27 -5.19 15.18
CA ARG A 144 8.83 -3.82 15.09
C ARG A 144 10.36 -3.89 15.25
N SER A 145 11.08 -3.31 14.30
CA SER A 145 12.53 -3.31 14.27
C SER A 145 13.05 -2.00 13.67
N ASN A 146 14.24 -1.59 14.09
CA ASN A 146 14.96 -0.45 13.50
C ASN A 146 15.75 -0.84 12.25
N ASN A 147 15.76 -2.12 11.87
CA ASN A 147 16.45 -2.57 10.67
C ASN A 147 15.76 -2.07 9.38
N TRP A 148 14.46 -1.75 9.46
CA TRP A 148 13.65 -1.27 8.35
C TRP A 148 12.99 0.04 8.77
N VAL A 149 13.42 1.14 8.17
CA VAL A 149 12.91 2.49 8.48
C VAL A 149 12.20 3.05 7.26
N LYS A 150 10.91 3.34 7.40
CA LYS A 150 10.13 4.05 6.38
C LYS A 150 10.20 5.55 6.65
N LYS A 151 10.54 6.33 5.62
CA LYS A 151 10.40 7.77 5.62
C LYS A 151 9.49 8.17 4.47
N THR A 152 8.35 8.76 4.78
CA THR A 152 7.39 9.25 3.78
C THR A 152 7.68 10.68 3.40
N CYS A 153 7.46 10.99 2.13
CA CYS A 153 7.44 12.35 1.63
C CYS A 153 6.26 13.09 2.28
N ALA A 154 6.53 14.25 2.85
CA ALA A 154 5.48 15.08 3.41
C ALA A 154 4.73 15.73 2.24
N GLN A 155 3.70 15.07 1.72
CA GLN A 155 2.77 15.73 0.81
C GLN A 155 1.68 16.40 1.63
N ARG A 156 1.60 17.73 1.51
CA ARG A 156 0.54 18.54 2.09
C ARG A 156 -0.35 18.99 0.95
N GLU A 157 -1.62 18.65 1.05
CA GLU A 157 -2.65 19.17 0.17
C GLU A 157 -3.75 19.79 1.05
N THR A 158 -4.23 20.96 0.66
CA THR A 158 -5.43 21.54 1.27
C THR A 158 -6.64 20.96 0.58
N LEU A 159 -7.34 20.05 1.27
CA LEU A 159 -8.54 19.40 0.77
C LEU A 159 -9.79 19.99 1.43
N THR A 160 -10.91 19.96 0.71
CA THR A 160 -12.21 20.36 1.26
C THR A 160 -12.75 19.24 2.13
N ILE A 161 -13.24 19.57 3.32
CA ILE A 161 -13.97 18.63 4.17
C ILE A 161 -15.35 18.43 3.55
N ALA A 162 -15.68 17.20 3.22
CA ALA A 162 -16.96 16.83 2.59
C ALA A 162 -17.90 16.09 3.55
N GLY A 163 -17.40 15.67 4.72
CA GLY A 163 -18.18 15.06 5.78
C GLY A 163 -17.28 14.45 6.85
N PHE A 164 -17.91 13.86 7.86
CA PHE A 164 -17.23 13.09 8.90
C PHE A 164 -17.98 11.79 9.21
N ALA A 165 -17.25 10.86 9.85
CA ALA A 165 -17.75 9.55 10.26
C ALA A 165 -17.69 9.44 11.78
N LEU A 166 -18.74 8.83 12.33
CA LEU A 166 -18.76 8.38 13.71
C LEU A 166 -18.96 6.86 13.75
N ASP A 167 -18.18 6.18 14.59
CA ASP A 167 -18.37 4.78 14.95
C ASP A 167 -18.82 4.72 16.42
N GLU A 168 -20.02 4.19 16.65
CA GLU A 168 -20.67 4.18 17.98
C GLU A 168 -20.64 5.55 18.69
N GLY A 169 -20.78 6.64 17.93
CA GLY A 169 -20.75 8.02 18.43
C GLY A 169 -19.37 8.59 18.72
N LYS A 170 -18.29 7.81 18.52
CA LYS A 170 -16.90 8.25 18.59
C LYS A 170 -16.39 8.67 17.23
N TRP A 171 -15.44 9.60 17.22
CA TRP A 171 -14.81 10.07 15.99
C TRP A 171 -14.12 8.92 15.26
N ASP A 172 -14.54 8.69 14.02
CA ASP A 172 -14.00 7.64 13.13
C ASP A 172 -13.27 8.27 11.93
N GLY A 173 -13.40 9.57 11.70
CA GLY A 173 -12.58 10.31 10.74
C GLY A 173 -13.35 11.30 9.87
N MET A 174 -12.66 11.86 8.88
CA MET A 174 -13.17 12.86 7.95
C MET A 174 -13.11 12.36 6.52
N TYR A 175 -14.14 12.66 5.75
CA TYR A 175 -14.16 12.45 4.31
C TYR A 175 -13.72 13.73 3.60
N LEU A 176 -12.79 13.59 2.66
CA LEU A 176 -12.16 14.71 1.98
C LEU A 176 -12.53 14.71 0.49
N GLY A 177 -12.59 15.91 -0.08
CA GLY A 177 -12.78 16.13 -1.51
C GLY A 177 -11.74 17.08 -2.09
N ARG A 178 -11.27 16.75 -3.30
CA ARG A 178 -10.44 17.60 -4.13
C ARG A 178 -11.33 18.39 -5.09
N ARG A 179 -11.18 19.70 -5.12
CA ARG A 179 -11.89 20.55 -6.07
C ARG A 179 -11.26 20.45 -7.46
N LYS A 180 -12.08 20.25 -8.49
CA LYS A 180 -11.70 20.30 -9.90
C LYS A 180 -12.76 21.12 -10.65
N GLY A 181 -12.50 22.42 -10.81
CA GLY A 181 -13.55 23.36 -11.22
C GLY A 181 -14.65 23.42 -10.16
N ASP A 182 -15.91 23.27 -10.58
CA ASP A 182 -17.06 23.22 -9.68
C ASP A 182 -17.28 21.83 -9.05
N ASP A 183 -16.58 20.81 -9.53
CA ASP A 183 -16.73 19.45 -9.04
C ASP A 183 -15.91 19.21 -7.76
N LEU A 184 -16.51 18.49 -6.82
CA LEU A 184 -15.82 17.92 -5.67
C LEU A 184 -15.61 16.42 -5.89
N ILE A 185 -14.35 16.02 -6.09
CA ILE A 185 -13.96 14.63 -6.34
C ILE A 185 -13.49 14.00 -5.03
N TYR A 186 -14.01 12.83 -4.66
CA TYR A 186 -13.58 12.13 -3.45
C TYR A 186 -12.08 11.90 -3.42
N ALA A 187 -11.43 12.35 -2.35
CA ALA A 187 -9.99 12.29 -2.14
C ALA A 187 -9.57 11.33 -1.02
N GLY A 188 -10.51 10.64 -0.40
CA GLY A 188 -10.25 9.66 0.66
C GLY A 188 -10.88 10.01 2.00
N LYS A 189 -10.72 9.09 2.95
CA LYS A 189 -11.06 9.27 4.36
C LYS A 189 -9.75 9.38 5.16
N VAL A 190 -9.69 10.30 6.11
CA VAL A 190 -8.62 10.41 7.09
C VAL A 190 -9.18 10.04 8.46
N ASP A 191 -8.70 8.95 9.03
CA ASP A 191 -9.15 8.34 10.29
C ASP A 191 -8.06 8.34 11.39
N HIS A 192 -6.96 9.04 11.14
CA HIS A 192 -5.82 9.16 12.03
C HIS A 192 -5.33 10.61 12.13
N GLY A 193 -4.59 10.94 13.18
CA GLY A 193 -4.03 12.29 13.40
C GLY A 193 -4.90 13.23 14.24
N PHE A 194 -6.00 12.72 14.81
CA PHE A 194 -6.87 13.46 15.71
C PHE A 194 -6.70 12.94 17.14
N ASP A 195 -6.35 13.84 18.05
CA ASP A 195 -6.50 13.59 19.49
C ASP A 195 -7.94 13.89 19.95
N LYS A 196 -8.24 13.65 21.23
CA LYS A 196 -9.59 13.87 21.77
C LYS A 196 -10.04 15.33 21.64
N THR A 197 -9.13 16.27 21.79
CA THR A 197 -9.41 17.71 21.77
C THR A 197 -9.77 18.16 20.36
N SER A 198 -8.92 17.85 19.38
CA SER A 198 -9.12 18.19 17.97
C SER A 198 -10.34 17.49 17.38
N ALA A 199 -10.60 16.23 17.73
CA ALA A 199 -11.81 15.53 17.29
C ALA A 199 -13.09 16.21 17.80
N ALA A 200 -13.11 16.64 19.06
CA ALA A 200 -14.26 17.34 19.64
C ALA A 200 -14.48 18.72 18.98
N GLU A 201 -13.41 19.48 18.77
CA GLU A 201 -13.47 20.77 18.08
C GLU A 201 -14.00 20.63 16.65
N LEU A 202 -13.44 19.69 15.88
CA LEU A 202 -13.86 19.43 14.50
C LEU A 202 -15.32 19.02 14.43
N ARG A 203 -15.76 18.13 15.32
CA ARG A 203 -17.17 17.73 15.41
C ARG A 203 -18.06 18.93 15.67
N TRP A 204 -17.74 19.77 16.64
CA TRP A 204 -18.51 20.98 16.96
C TRP A 204 -18.62 21.93 15.77
N ARG A 205 -17.56 22.08 14.98
CA ARG A 205 -17.55 22.94 13.78
C ARG A 205 -18.30 22.36 12.60
N LEU A 206 -18.33 21.03 12.47
CA LEU A 206 -18.91 20.35 11.31
C LEU A 206 -20.36 19.96 11.50
N GLU A 207 -20.81 19.70 12.73
CA GLU A 207 -22.22 19.36 13.05
C GLU A 207 -23.23 20.39 12.47
N PRO A 208 -23.00 21.72 12.55
CA PRO A 208 -23.90 22.70 11.94
C PRO A 208 -23.94 22.68 10.41
N LEU A 209 -22.93 22.08 9.77
CA LEU A 209 -22.78 22.04 8.30
C LEU A 209 -23.35 20.75 7.70
N VAL A 210 -23.93 19.87 8.53
CA VAL A 210 -24.43 18.57 8.11
C VAL A 210 -25.60 18.71 7.13
N ARG A 211 -25.55 17.93 6.06
CA ARG A 211 -26.56 17.87 5.00
C ARG A 211 -26.98 16.44 4.69
N LYS A 212 -28.15 16.32 4.03
CA LYS A 212 -28.74 15.02 3.66
C LYS A 212 -28.06 14.33 2.48
N THR A 213 -27.38 15.08 1.61
CA THR A 213 -26.78 14.58 0.36
C THR A 213 -25.27 14.71 0.37
N GLN A 214 -24.58 13.80 -0.31
CA GLN A 214 -23.13 13.89 -0.47
C GLN A 214 -22.75 15.06 -1.39
N PRO A 215 -21.72 15.86 -1.07
CA PRO A 215 -21.30 17.00 -1.89
C PRO A 215 -20.42 16.58 -3.09
N TYR A 216 -20.15 15.28 -3.28
CA TYR A 216 -19.30 14.80 -4.36
C TYR A 216 -20.01 14.79 -5.71
N ALA A 217 -19.27 15.10 -6.77
CA ALA A 217 -19.75 15.00 -8.16
C ALA A 217 -20.18 13.57 -8.54
N LYS A 218 -19.60 12.56 -7.88
CA LYS A 218 -20.02 11.16 -7.99
C LYS A 218 -20.21 10.58 -6.58
N MET A 219 -21.41 10.06 -6.31
CA MET A 219 -21.70 9.42 -5.03
C MET A 219 -20.75 8.26 -4.76
N ILE A 220 -20.32 8.16 -3.50
CA ILE A 220 -19.51 7.07 -3.00
C ILE A 220 -20.35 6.18 -2.08
N ALA A 221 -20.16 4.87 -2.19
CA ALA A 221 -20.78 3.92 -1.28
C ALA A 221 -20.00 3.92 0.06
N HIS A 222 -20.67 4.25 1.16
CA HIS A 222 -20.11 4.10 2.50
C HIS A 222 -20.44 2.69 3.05
N LYS A 223 -19.46 2.04 3.67
CA LYS A 223 -19.68 0.81 4.46
C LYS A 223 -19.56 1.16 5.94
N GLY A 224 -20.67 1.09 6.68
CA GLY A 224 -20.73 1.19 8.14
C GLY A 224 -20.62 2.62 8.71
N GLY A 225 -21.43 2.91 9.74
CA GLY A 225 -21.40 4.18 10.48
C GLY A 225 -22.30 5.28 9.91
N ARG A 226 -22.83 6.14 10.80
CA ARG A 226 -23.61 7.33 10.41
C ARG A 226 -22.64 8.31 9.75
N THR A 227 -22.80 8.50 8.44
CA THR A 227 -22.00 9.46 7.69
C THR A 227 -22.77 10.77 7.65
N GLU A 228 -22.15 11.83 8.16
CA GLU A 228 -22.72 13.15 8.14
C GLU A 228 -21.97 13.95 7.07
N ALA A 229 -22.59 14.07 5.89
CA ALA A 229 -22.05 14.89 4.82
C ALA A 229 -22.04 16.35 5.28
N ALA A 230 -20.93 17.05 5.15
CA ALA A 230 -20.77 18.43 5.63
C ALA A 230 -19.91 19.20 4.64
N CYS A 231 -20.45 20.27 4.05
CA CYS A 231 -19.70 21.23 3.24
C CYS A 231 -20.53 22.48 2.95
#